data_AF-A0A9W9LMU5-F1
#
_entry.id   AF-A0A9W9LMU5-F1
#
_cell.length_a   1.000
_cell.length_b   1.000
_cell.length_c   1.000
_cell.angle_alpha   90.00
_cell.angle_beta   90.00
_cell.angle_gamma   90.00
#
_symmetry.space_group_name_H-M   'P 1'
#
loop_
_entity.id
_entity.type
_entity.pdbx_description
1 polymer ?
#
loop_
_entity_poly.entity_id
_entity_poly.type
_entity_poly.pdbx_seq_one_letter_code
_entity_poly.pdbx_strand_id
1 'polypeptide(L)'
;MPAASSSTTASAFLFPAFKYIPSIPTEIAPTTEGNTADLKTFVRAFLLPERLHHLHHSLPHSKQADMTRVPALTSHFSGAMDINYSPTVLICGHGGRDMRCGVMAPALEAEFQRVLRASGFTSAGSDGGGVDGPHHANVGLISHVGGHKYAGNIIVYIPPKMTVRGASAAAEAEPHPLAGKGIWYGRVEPKHVQGIVDETVLKGRVVKDHFRGGIDRSGDILRL
;
A
#
# COMPACT_ATOMS: atom_id res chain seq x y z
N MET A 1 26.25 -1.46 -7.63
CA MET A 1 25.00 -2.24 -7.66
C MET A 1 25.13 -3.22 -8.81
N PRO A 2 25.21 -4.55 -8.57
CA PRO A 2 25.13 -5.49 -9.67
C PRO A 2 23.75 -5.31 -10.34
N ALA A 3 23.73 -5.27 -11.67
CA ALA A 3 22.48 -5.16 -12.42
C ALA A 3 21.61 -6.37 -12.06
N ALA A 4 20.46 -6.12 -11.43
CA ALA A 4 19.47 -7.15 -11.18
C ALA A 4 19.10 -7.77 -12.54
N SER A 5 19.09 -9.10 -12.63
CA SER A 5 18.53 -9.81 -13.78
C SER A 5 17.14 -9.24 -14.05
N SER A 6 16.87 -8.79 -15.27
CA SER A 6 15.58 -8.20 -15.62
C SER A 6 14.48 -9.26 -15.46
N SER A 7 13.78 -9.23 -14.34
CA SER A 7 12.58 -10.03 -14.15
C SER A 7 11.54 -9.57 -15.17
N THR A 8 10.98 -10.51 -15.93
CA THR A 8 9.90 -10.26 -16.89
C THR A 8 8.54 -10.07 -16.21
N THR A 9 8.50 -10.26 -14.88
CA THR A 9 7.32 -10.04 -14.05
C THR A 9 7.66 -9.23 -12.80
N ALA A 10 6.66 -8.53 -12.28
CA ALA A 10 6.69 -7.81 -11.00
C ALA A 10 5.45 -8.19 -10.17
N SER A 11 5.49 -7.93 -8.86
CA SER A 11 4.30 -7.97 -8.01
C SER A 11 3.87 -6.55 -7.62
N ALA A 12 2.61 -6.38 -7.22
CA ALA A 12 2.12 -5.08 -6.76
C ALA A 12 1.12 -5.21 -5.61
N PHE A 13 1.24 -4.29 -4.66
CA PHE A 13 0.17 -3.95 -3.74
C PHE A 13 -0.60 -2.74 -4.29
N LEU A 14 -1.92 -2.82 -4.33
CA LEU A 14 -2.81 -1.75 -4.77
C LEU A 14 -3.61 -1.22 -3.59
N PHE A 15 -3.38 0.05 -3.27
CA PHE A 15 -4.13 0.80 -2.27
C PHE A 15 -4.85 1.99 -2.94
N PRO A 16 -6.04 2.39 -2.46
CA PRO A 16 -6.74 1.89 -1.28
C PRO A 16 -7.66 0.67 -1.55
N ALA A 17 -7.43 -0.06 -2.65
CA ALA A 17 -8.18 -1.27 -2.97
C ALA A 17 -7.87 -2.46 -2.03
N PHE A 18 -6.74 -2.44 -1.32
CA PHE A 18 -6.23 -3.53 -0.48
C PHE A 18 -6.13 -4.84 -1.27
N LYS A 19 -5.41 -4.80 -2.40
CA LYS A 19 -5.20 -5.97 -3.27
C LYS A 19 -3.71 -6.22 -3.47
N TYR A 20 -3.33 -7.50 -3.51
CA TYR A 20 -2.00 -7.94 -3.93
C TYR A 20 -2.10 -8.73 -5.22
N ILE A 21 -1.22 -8.43 -6.16
CA ILE A 21 -1.09 -9.12 -7.44
C ILE A 21 0.33 -9.70 -7.48
N PRO A 22 0.50 -11.03 -7.38
CA PRO A 22 1.81 -11.66 -7.23
C PRO A 22 2.64 -11.68 -8.51
N SER A 23 2.02 -11.56 -9.68
CA SER A 23 2.70 -11.64 -10.97
C SER A 23 2.02 -10.75 -12.00
N ILE A 24 2.77 -9.77 -12.49
CA ILE A 24 2.38 -8.77 -13.48
C ILE A 24 3.47 -8.76 -14.55
N PRO A 25 3.17 -9.07 -15.81
CA PRO A 25 4.13 -8.91 -16.90
C PRO A 25 4.61 -7.46 -17.00
N THR A 26 5.92 -7.26 -17.12
CA THR A 26 6.52 -5.91 -17.18
C THR A 26 6.67 -5.38 -18.61
N GLU A 27 6.37 -6.19 -19.61
CA GLU A 27 6.46 -5.85 -21.03
C GLU A 27 5.07 -5.66 -21.66
N ILE A 28 5.01 -4.87 -22.74
CA ILE A 28 3.82 -4.70 -23.58
C ILE A 28 4.01 -5.57 -24.81
N ALA A 29 3.08 -6.49 -25.06
CA ALA A 29 3.17 -7.38 -26.22
C ALA A 29 2.87 -6.62 -27.52
N PRO A 30 3.61 -6.86 -28.62
CA PRO A 30 3.50 -6.08 -29.85
C PRO A 30 2.16 -6.24 -30.59
N THR A 31 1.45 -7.36 -30.44
CA THR A 31 0.13 -7.59 -31.07
C THR A 31 -0.61 -8.72 -30.34
N THR A 32 -1.85 -8.47 -29.88
CA THR A 32 -2.73 -9.46 -29.25
C THR A 32 -3.23 -10.49 -30.26
N GLU A 33 -2.47 -11.56 -30.45
CA GLU A 33 -2.99 -12.86 -30.87
C GLU A 33 -2.76 -13.83 -29.70
N GLY A 34 -3.69 -13.83 -28.74
CA GLY A 34 -3.62 -14.74 -27.59
C GLY A 34 -4.33 -14.20 -26.34
N ASN A 35 -4.76 -15.13 -25.49
CA ASN A 35 -5.44 -14.87 -24.22
C ASN A 35 -4.46 -14.45 -23.08
N THR A 36 -3.23 -14.08 -23.44
CA THR A 36 -2.11 -13.86 -22.52
C THR A 36 -2.11 -12.40 -22.06
N ALA A 37 -2.15 -12.16 -20.76
CA ALA A 37 -2.04 -10.82 -20.20
C ALA A 37 -0.63 -10.25 -20.42
N ASP A 38 -0.58 -8.93 -20.60
CA ASP A 38 0.63 -8.12 -20.66
C ASP A 38 0.51 -6.90 -19.71
N LEU A 39 1.50 -6.00 -19.71
CA LEU A 39 1.45 -4.79 -18.88
C LEU A 39 0.24 -3.89 -19.21
N LYS A 40 -0.14 -3.78 -20.49
CA LYS A 40 -1.32 -3.00 -20.92
C LYS A 40 -2.60 -3.59 -20.34
N THR A 41 -2.70 -4.92 -20.31
CA THR A 41 -3.82 -5.66 -19.73
C THR A 41 -3.96 -5.35 -18.24
N PHE A 42 -2.85 -5.33 -17.49
CA PHE A 42 -2.83 -4.95 -16.07
C PHE A 42 -3.30 -3.51 -15.84
N VAL A 43 -2.77 -2.56 -16.62
CA VAL A 43 -3.15 -1.14 -16.52
C VAL A 43 -4.65 -0.96 -16.76
N ARG A 44 -5.20 -1.59 -17.80
CA ARG A 44 -6.64 -1.52 -18.11
C ARG A 44 -7.50 -2.28 -17.09
N ALA A 45 -7.01 -3.36 -16.51
CA ALA A 45 -7.74 -4.13 -15.51
C ALA A 45 -7.86 -3.38 -14.17
N PHE A 46 -6.77 -2.74 -13.71
CA PHE A 46 -6.69 -2.25 -12.33
C PHE A 46 -6.42 -0.76 -12.15
N LEU A 47 -5.66 -0.10 -13.05
CA LEU A 47 -5.12 1.23 -12.77
C LEU A 47 -5.90 2.38 -13.41
N LEU A 48 -6.46 2.17 -14.60
CA LEU A 48 -7.26 3.19 -15.27
C LEU A 48 -8.50 3.57 -14.45
N PRO A 49 -9.04 4.79 -14.61
CA PRO A 49 -10.26 5.21 -13.93
C PRO A 49 -11.49 4.48 -14.49
N GLU A 50 -12.50 4.30 -13.64
CA GLU A 50 -13.80 3.76 -14.08
C GLU A 50 -14.64 4.82 -14.82
N ARG A 51 -14.42 6.10 -14.50
CA ARG A 51 -15.07 7.24 -15.13
C ARG A 51 -14.04 8.26 -15.55
N LEU A 52 -14.06 8.64 -16.83
CA LEU A 52 -13.22 9.70 -17.35
C LEU A 52 -13.66 11.08 -16.84
N HIS A 53 -12.67 11.95 -16.66
CA HIS A 53 -12.91 13.36 -16.38
C HIS A 53 -13.58 14.05 -17.59
N HIS A 54 -14.48 15.01 -17.34
CA HIS A 54 -15.26 15.68 -18.41
C HIS A 54 -14.40 16.35 -19.50
N LEU A 55 -13.15 16.68 -19.21
CA LEU A 55 -12.20 17.26 -20.17
C LEU A 55 -11.82 16.29 -21.30
N HIS A 56 -12.11 15.00 -21.16
CA HIS A 56 -11.85 13.98 -22.18
C HIS A 56 -13.03 13.75 -23.13
N HIS A 57 -14.17 14.43 -22.95
CA HIS A 57 -15.36 14.22 -23.79
C HIS A 57 -15.13 14.58 -25.27
N SER A 58 -14.18 15.47 -25.58
CA SER A 58 -13.85 15.83 -26.97
C SER A 58 -13.02 14.77 -27.70
N LEU A 59 -12.52 13.75 -26.99
CA LEU A 59 -11.76 12.67 -27.62
C LEU A 59 -12.69 11.69 -28.34
N PRO A 60 -12.25 11.02 -29.42
CA PRO A 60 -13.02 9.95 -30.05
C PRO A 60 -13.35 8.82 -29.05
N HIS A 61 -14.51 8.17 -29.22
CA HIS A 61 -14.95 7.08 -28.33
C HIS A 61 -13.92 5.96 -28.17
N SER A 62 -13.18 5.62 -29.23
CA SER A 62 -12.11 4.62 -29.16
C SER A 62 -11.00 5.03 -28.18
N LYS A 63 -10.59 6.30 -28.18
CA LYS A 63 -9.61 6.84 -27.24
C LYS A 63 -10.15 6.90 -25.81
N GLN A 64 -11.42 7.24 -25.65
CA GLN A 64 -12.07 7.19 -24.33
C GLN A 64 -12.09 5.74 -23.78
N ALA A 65 -12.40 4.75 -24.62
CA ALA A 65 -12.40 3.34 -24.23
C ALA A 65 -11.00 2.81 -23.88
N ASP A 66 -9.95 3.31 -24.54
CA ASP A 66 -8.56 2.99 -24.22
C ASP A 66 -8.10 3.58 -22.87
N MET A 67 -8.75 4.65 -22.40
CA MET A 67 -8.43 5.38 -21.17
C MET A 67 -9.31 4.98 -19.98
N THR A 68 -10.24 4.05 -20.16
CA THR A 68 -11.16 3.61 -19.11
C THR A 68 -10.84 2.18 -18.67
N ARG A 69 -11.05 1.90 -17.37
CA ARG A 69 -10.87 0.57 -16.79
C ARG A 69 -11.81 -0.46 -17.44
N VAL A 70 -11.35 -1.69 -17.58
CA VAL A 70 -12.13 -2.83 -18.04
C VAL A 70 -12.07 -3.94 -16.97
N PRO A 71 -13.02 -3.96 -16.01
CA PRO A 71 -12.98 -4.91 -14.89
C PRO A 71 -12.96 -6.39 -15.30
N ALA A 72 -13.54 -6.75 -16.45
CA ALA A 72 -13.49 -8.14 -16.93
C ALA A 72 -12.05 -8.67 -17.13
N LEU A 73 -11.08 -7.79 -17.37
CA LEU A 73 -9.68 -8.15 -17.58
C LEU A 73 -8.97 -8.60 -16.28
N THR A 74 -9.56 -8.39 -15.10
CA THR A 74 -8.96 -8.88 -13.85
C THR A 74 -8.88 -10.41 -13.82
N SER A 75 -9.72 -11.11 -14.60
CA SER A 75 -9.71 -12.56 -14.73
C SER A 75 -8.41 -13.14 -15.26
N HIS A 76 -7.59 -12.35 -15.99
CA HIS A 76 -6.27 -12.77 -16.43
C HIS A 76 -5.22 -12.79 -15.30
N PHE A 77 -5.55 -12.29 -14.11
CA PHE A 77 -4.66 -12.23 -12.94
C PHE A 77 -5.21 -13.10 -11.81
N SER A 78 -5.31 -14.42 -12.05
CA SER A 78 -5.91 -15.39 -11.13
C SER A 78 -5.22 -15.49 -9.76
N GLY A 79 -3.96 -15.07 -9.65
CA GLY A 79 -3.24 -14.99 -8.37
C GLY A 79 -3.56 -13.73 -7.55
N ALA A 80 -4.35 -12.79 -8.08
CA ALA A 80 -4.70 -11.57 -7.36
C ALA A 80 -5.58 -11.89 -6.15
N MET A 81 -5.23 -11.32 -5.00
CA MET A 81 -5.89 -11.59 -3.73
C MET A 81 -6.12 -10.30 -2.94
N ASP A 82 -7.10 -10.30 -2.05
CA ASP A 82 -7.36 -9.16 -1.17
C ASP A 82 -6.49 -9.27 0.10
N ILE A 83 -5.95 -8.13 0.55
CA ILE A 83 -5.23 -7.97 1.81
C ILE A 83 -6.25 -7.62 2.89
N ASN A 84 -6.58 -8.60 3.72
CA ASN A 84 -7.68 -8.52 4.67
C ASN A 84 -7.21 -8.25 6.10
N TYR A 85 -6.04 -8.74 6.47
CA TYR A 85 -5.64 -8.83 7.88
C TYR A 85 -4.34 -8.10 8.19
N SER A 86 -3.41 -8.02 7.24
CA SER A 86 -2.08 -7.47 7.47
C SER A 86 -1.99 -5.95 7.28
N PRO A 87 -1.64 -5.19 8.33
CA PRO A 87 -1.27 -3.80 8.15
C PRO A 87 -0.04 -3.68 7.25
N THR A 88 -0.03 -2.63 6.43
CA THR A 88 1.07 -2.35 5.50
C THR A 88 1.66 -0.99 5.81
N VAL A 89 2.95 -0.96 6.15
CA VAL A 89 3.74 0.23 6.47
C VAL A 89 4.68 0.51 5.31
N LEU A 90 4.49 1.64 4.63
CA LEU A 90 5.32 2.08 3.53
C LEU A 90 6.17 3.27 3.96
N ILE A 91 7.49 3.16 3.83
CA ILE A 91 8.45 4.14 4.33
C ILE A 91 9.18 4.77 3.15
N CYS A 92 9.13 6.11 3.03
CA CYS A 92 9.86 6.78 1.96
C CYS A 92 11.38 6.63 2.15
N GLY A 93 12.04 5.91 1.24
CA GLY A 93 13.49 5.67 1.23
C GLY A 93 14.24 6.47 0.15
N HIS A 94 13.59 7.42 -0.50
CA HIS A 94 14.19 8.27 -1.52
C HIS A 94 15.33 9.13 -0.95
N GLY A 95 16.51 9.06 -1.57
CA GLY A 95 17.70 9.84 -1.18
C GLY A 95 18.13 10.90 -2.21
N GLY A 96 17.23 11.30 -3.13
CA GLY A 96 17.55 12.21 -4.23
C GLY A 96 17.62 13.67 -3.80
N ARG A 97 16.71 14.52 -4.29
CA ARG A 97 16.68 15.98 -4.03
C ARG A 97 16.82 16.34 -2.54
N ASP A 98 16.25 15.55 -1.65
CA ASP A 98 16.48 15.63 -0.20
C ASP A 98 16.84 14.25 0.32
N MET A 99 18.05 14.11 0.86
CA MET A 99 18.59 12.81 1.30
C MET A 99 18.03 12.33 2.64
N ARG A 100 17.33 13.17 3.41
CA ARG A 100 16.91 12.84 4.79
C ARG A 100 16.02 11.59 4.85
N CYS A 101 15.10 11.42 3.89
CA CYS A 101 14.29 10.19 3.79
C CYS A 101 15.18 8.96 3.52
N GLY A 102 16.10 9.04 2.56
CA GLY A 102 17.01 7.93 2.25
C GLY A 102 17.94 7.56 3.40
N VAL A 103 18.43 8.55 4.15
CA VAL A 103 19.28 8.33 5.34
C VAL A 103 18.48 7.71 6.49
N MET A 104 17.26 8.18 6.75
CA MET A 104 16.45 7.72 7.88
C MET A 104 15.71 6.40 7.64
N ALA A 105 15.41 6.08 6.38
CA ALA A 105 14.55 4.94 6.03
C ALA A 105 14.98 3.59 6.62
N PRO A 106 16.27 3.18 6.57
CA PRO A 106 16.69 1.91 7.16
C PRO A 106 16.46 1.86 8.68
N ALA A 107 16.67 2.98 9.39
CA ALA A 107 16.44 3.06 10.83
C ALA A 107 14.94 3.00 11.17
N LEU A 108 14.10 3.65 10.36
CA LEU A 108 12.65 3.58 10.51
C LEU A 108 12.12 2.16 10.23
N GLU A 109 12.58 1.53 9.16
CA GLU A 109 12.18 0.17 8.78
C GLU A 109 12.54 -0.83 9.88
N ALA A 110 13.79 -0.82 10.35
CA ALA A 110 14.24 -1.68 11.44
C ALA A 110 13.41 -1.49 12.71
N GLU A 111 13.09 -0.23 13.05
CA GLU A 111 12.30 0.07 14.25
C GLU A 111 10.84 -0.36 14.11
N PHE A 112 10.21 -0.16 12.95
CA PHE A 112 8.84 -0.66 12.70
C PHE A 112 8.78 -2.17 12.80
N GLN A 113 9.71 -2.86 12.15
CA GLN A 113 9.80 -4.31 12.22
C GLN A 113 9.98 -4.80 13.66
N ARG A 114 10.86 -4.15 14.45
CA ARG A 114 11.09 -4.48 15.87
C ARG A 114 9.82 -4.31 16.70
N VAL A 115 9.17 -3.15 16.61
CA VAL A 115 7.96 -2.84 17.41
C VAL A 115 6.80 -3.73 17.01
N LEU A 116 6.54 -3.91 15.71
CA LEU A 116 5.44 -4.76 15.21
C LEU A 116 5.60 -6.23 15.66
N ARG A 117 6.83 -6.78 15.60
CA ARG A 117 7.09 -8.13 16.13
C ARG A 117 6.80 -8.22 17.62
N ALA A 118 7.26 -7.24 18.41
CA ALA A 118 6.98 -7.19 19.85
C ALA A 118 5.48 -7.09 20.16
N SER A 119 4.69 -6.50 19.26
CA SER A 119 3.23 -6.38 19.35
C SER A 119 2.46 -7.58 18.78
N GLY A 120 3.13 -8.65 18.34
CA GLY A 120 2.49 -9.89 17.88
C GLY A 120 2.39 -10.08 16.36
N PHE A 121 3.00 -9.21 15.55
CA PHE A 121 3.16 -9.40 14.10
C PHE A 121 4.49 -10.10 13.79
N THR A 122 4.56 -11.40 14.03
CA THR A 122 5.82 -12.17 14.07
C THR A 122 6.59 -12.19 12.74
N SER A 123 5.90 -12.06 11.61
CA SER A 123 6.51 -12.08 10.28
C SER A 123 6.95 -10.72 9.75
N ALA A 124 6.81 -9.63 10.52
CA ALA A 124 7.26 -8.31 10.08
C ALA A 124 8.77 -8.33 9.76
N GLY A 125 9.12 -8.10 8.50
CA GLY A 125 10.50 -8.17 7.98
C GLY A 125 11.01 -9.56 7.60
N SER A 126 10.13 -10.56 7.43
CA SER A 126 10.48 -11.89 6.93
C SER A 126 10.32 -11.95 5.41
N ASP A 127 11.37 -12.35 4.70
CA ASP A 127 11.40 -12.51 3.23
C ASP A 127 10.71 -13.81 2.73
N GLY A 128 10.16 -14.63 3.64
CA GLY A 128 9.69 -15.99 3.34
C GLY A 128 8.27 -16.34 3.76
N GLY A 129 7.43 -15.36 4.13
CA GLY A 129 6.03 -15.56 4.54
C GLY A 129 5.00 -15.23 3.45
N GLY A 130 3.74 -15.63 3.66
CA GLY A 130 2.60 -15.11 2.86
C GLY A 130 2.45 -13.59 3.03
N VAL A 131 1.69 -12.92 2.15
CA VAL A 131 1.55 -11.45 2.15
C VAL A 131 0.42 -10.91 3.04
N ASP A 132 -0.42 -11.81 3.56
CA ASP A 132 -1.58 -11.48 4.39
C ASP A 132 -1.80 -12.54 5.47
N GLY A 133 -2.18 -12.10 6.67
CA GLY A 133 -2.50 -12.98 7.79
C GLY A 133 -2.67 -12.21 9.12
N PRO A 134 -3.40 -12.78 10.11
CA PRO A 134 -3.70 -12.11 11.38
C PRO A 134 -2.49 -11.70 12.22
N HIS A 135 -1.35 -12.38 12.05
CA HIS A 135 -0.08 -12.10 12.73
C HIS A 135 1.01 -11.63 11.76
N HIS A 136 0.60 -11.16 10.58
CA HIS A 136 1.50 -10.67 9.55
C HIS A 136 1.37 -9.16 9.36
N ALA A 137 2.51 -8.49 9.17
CA ALA A 137 2.57 -7.09 8.79
C ALA A 137 3.58 -6.90 7.66
N ASN A 138 3.21 -6.12 6.66
CA ASN A 138 4.08 -5.76 5.56
C ASN A 138 4.81 -4.46 5.93
N VAL A 139 6.14 -4.45 5.89
CA VAL A 139 6.95 -3.25 6.07
C VAL A 139 7.89 -3.16 4.88
N GLY A 140 7.93 -2.01 4.20
CA GLY A 140 8.81 -1.86 3.06
C GLY A 140 9.14 -0.42 2.70
N LEU A 141 10.28 -0.26 2.05
CA LEU A 141 10.72 1.01 1.50
C LEU A 141 10.02 1.32 0.17
N ILE A 142 9.62 2.57 0.01
CA ILE A 142 9.02 3.09 -1.22
C ILE A 142 9.77 4.29 -1.76
N SER A 143 9.50 4.59 -3.03
CA SER A 143 9.98 5.79 -3.71
C SER A 143 9.44 7.08 -3.06
N HIS A 144 9.83 8.22 -3.63
CA HIS A 144 9.48 9.54 -3.11
C HIS A 144 7.96 9.70 -2.92
N VAL A 145 7.54 9.98 -1.69
CA VAL A 145 6.16 10.32 -1.36
C VAL A 145 6.10 11.52 -0.42
N GLY A 146 5.34 12.54 -0.81
CA GLY A 146 5.21 13.79 -0.05
C GLY A 146 6.39 14.76 -0.23
N GLY A 147 6.22 15.99 0.25
CA GLY A 147 7.26 17.01 0.16
C GLY A 147 8.42 16.78 1.12
N HIS A 148 9.60 17.23 0.74
CA HIS A 148 10.82 17.15 1.54
C HIS A 148 10.73 17.87 2.91
N LYS A 149 9.86 18.89 3.04
CA LYS A 149 9.48 19.51 4.34
C LYS A 149 9.01 18.48 5.39
N TYR A 150 8.61 17.28 4.96
CA TYR A 150 8.02 16.24 5.80
C TYR A 150 8.89 14.97 5.90
N ALA A 151 10.22 15.07 5.70
CA ALA A 151 11.14 13.95 5.78
C ALA A 151 10.83 12.98 6.94
N GLY A 152 10.98 11.68 6.70
CA GLY A 152 10.34 10.65 7.52
C GLY A 152 8.86 10.46 7.14
N ASN A 153 8.57 10.41 5.83
CA ASN A 153 7.23 10.16 5.31
C ASN A 153 6.90 8.67 5.40
N ILE A 154 5.77 8.36 6.03
CA ILE A 154 5.26 7.00 6.21
C ILE A 154 3.78 6.96 5.83
N ILE A 155 3.35 5.86 5.24
CA ILE A 155 1.95 5.54 5.01
C ILE A 155 1.63 4.25 5.76
N VAL A 156 0.59 4.27 6.57
CA VAL A 156 0.07 3.10 7.27
C VAL A 156 -1.29 2.75 6.69
N TYR A 157 -1.38 1.61 6.00
CA TYR A 157 -2.65 1.06 5.53
C TYR A 157 -3.14 0.00 6.51
N ILE A 158 -4.36 0.19 7.01
CA ILE A 158 -5.04 -0.75 7.90
C ILE A 158 -6.06 -1.54 7.08
N PRO A 159 -5.98 -2.87 7.02
CA PRO A 159 -6.78 -3.65 6.09
C PRO A 159 -8.22 -3.85 6.58
N PRO A 160 -9.15 -4.20 5.67
CA PRO A 160 -10.58 -4.09 5.95
C PRO A 160 -11.13 -5.05 7.01
N LYS A 161 -10.46 -6.19 7.24
CA LYS A 161 -10.89 -7.20 8.24
C LYS A 161 -10.02 -7.18 9.50
N MET A 162 -9.16 -6.18 9.67
CA MET A 162 -8.43 -6.02 10.92
C MET A 162 -9.40 -5.68 12.04
N THR A 163 -9.22 -6.31 13.19
CA THR A 163 -10.00 -6.08 14.40
C THR A 163 -9.11 -5.56 15.52
N VAL A 164 -9.73 -4.88 16.48
CA VAL A 164 -9.10 -4.50 17.75
C VAL A 164 -9.66 -5.38 18.85
N ARG A 165 -8.80 -5.85 19.76
CA ARG A 165 -9.25 -6.54 20.96
C ARG A 165 -9.75 -5.51 21.97
N GLY A 166 -10.93 -5.75 22.53
CA GLY A 166 -11.44 -4.94 23.63
C GLY A 166 -10.56 -5.02 24.89
N ALA A 167 -10.87 -4.21 25.89
CA ALA A 167 -10.06 -4.06 27.11
C ALA A 167 -9.95 -5.35 27.96
N SER A 168 -10.73 -6.39 27.67
CA SER A 168 -10.67 -7.68 28.35
C SER A 168 -10.50 -8.83 27.34
N ALA A 169 -9.89 -9.92 27.78
CA ALA A 169 -9.72 -11.14 26.98
C ALA A 169 -11.06 -11.81 26.59
N ALA A 170 -12.17 -11.41 27.21
CA ALA A 170 -13.52 -11.90 26.94
C ALA A 170 -14.34 -10.99 26.01
N ALA A 171 -13.82 -9.81 25.66
CA ALA A 171 -14.50 -8.91 24.73
C ALA A 171 -14.41 -9.45 23.30
N GLU A 172 -15.53 -9.40 22.58
CA GLU A 172 -15.56 -9.73 21.15
C GLU A 172 -14.63 -8.81 20.36
N ALA A 173 -14.09 -9.32 19.27
CA ALA A 173 -13.19 -8.57 18.41
C ALA A 173 -14.00 -7.56 17.60
N GLU A 174 -13.79 -6.27 17.86
CA GLU A 174 -14.48 -5.19 17.17
C GLU A 174 -13.74 -4.81 15.88
N PRO A 175 -14.43 -4.36 14.82
CA PRO A 175 -13.79 -3.82 13.64
C PRO A 175 -12.81 -2.70 14.00
N HIS A 176 -11.62 -2.72 13.42
CA HIS A 176 -10.64 -1.69 13.68
C HIS A 176 -11.17 -0.31 13.21
N PRO A 177 -11.12 0.77 14.03
CA PRO A 177 -11.70 2.08 13.66
C PRO A 177 -11.17 2.67 12.34
N LEU A 178 -9.94 2.30 11.98
CA LEU A 178 -9.29 2.69 10.73
C LEU A 178 -9.33 1.60 9.65
N ALA A 179 -10.12 0.53 9.80
CA ALA A 179 -10.21 -0.55 8.83
C ALA A 179 -10.52 -0.01 7.42
N GLY A 180 -9.73 -0.44 6.44
CA GLY A 180 -9.82 0.02 5.07
C GLY A 180 -9.28 1.44 4.83
N LYS A 181 -8.48 2.01 5.74
CA LYS A 181 -7.96 3.37 5.61
C LYS A 181 -6.44 3.38 5.46
N GLY A 182 -5.94 4.35 4.71
CA GLY A 182 -4.53 4.73 4.65
C GLY A 182 -4.30 6.03 5.42
N ILE A 183 -3.29 6.07 6.27
CA ILE A 183 -2.94 7.23 7.10
C ILE A 183 -1.52 7.68 6.77
N TRP A 184 -1.35 8.95 6.40
CA TRP A 184 -0.06 9.54 6.06
C TRP A 184 0.52 10.27 7.27
N TYR A 185 1.76 9.94 7.57
CA TYR A 185 2.58 10.61 8.56
C TYR A 185 3.80 11.26 7.91
N GLY A 186 4.32 12.31 8.55
CA GLY A 186 5.62 12.89 8.19
C GLY A 186 6.33 13.46 9.41
N ARG A 187 7.60 13.86 9.23
CA ARG A 187 8.49 14.24 10.34
C ARG A 187 8.66 13.11 11.35
N VAL A 188 8.55 11.86 10.91
CA VAL A 188 8.68 10.70 11.79
C VAL A 188 10.15 10.35 11.95
N GLU A 189 10.52 9.98 13.17
CA GLU A 189 11.85 9.55 13.57
C GLU A 189 11.67 8.20 14.31
N PRO A 190 12.72 7.38 14.48
CA PRO A 190 12.61 6.09 15.16
C PRO A 190 11.90 6.17 16.52
N LYS A 191 12.15 7.22 17.31
CA LYS A 191 11.50 7.43 18.62
C LYS A 191 9.96 7.53 18.57
N HIS A 192 9.39 7.87 17.41
CA HIS A 192 7.95 8.03 17.22
C HIS A 192 7.25 6.73 16.81
N VAL A 193 8.01 5.71 16.38
CA VAL A 193 7.46 4.47 15.80
C VAL A 193 6.58 3.71 16.79
N GLN A 194 7.02 3.58 18.05
CA GLN A 194 6.24 2.93 19.10
C GLN A 194 4.85 3.56 19.23
N GLY A 195 4.77 4.89 19.29
CA GLY A 195 3.51 5.61 19.37
C GLY A 195 2.61 5.41 18.15
N ILE A 196 3.18 5.34 16.94
CA ILE A 196 2.41 5.06 15.72
C ILE A 196 1.84 3.64 15.74
N VAL A 197 2.62 2.64 16.14
CA VAL A 197 2.12 1.26 16.23
C VAL A 197 1.03 1.17 17.30
N ASP A 198 1.29 1.68 18.50
CA ASP A 198 0.36 1.58 19.62
C ASP A 198 -0.95 2.32 19.35
N GLU A 199 -0.88 3.53 18.81
CA GLU A 199 -2.08 4.35 18.59
C GLU A 199 -2.78 3.97 17.29
N THR A 200 -2.05 3.87 16.18
CA THR A 200 -2.68 3.70 14.86
C THR A 200 -2.92 2.24 14.50
N VAL A 201 -1.94 1.37 14.67
CA VAL A 201 -2.03 -0.03 14.24
C VAL A 201 -2.83 -0.86 15.23
N LEU A 202 -2.68 -0.62 16.53
CA LEU A 202 -3.33 -1.45 17.56
C LEU A 202 -4.65 -0.88 18.07
N LYS A 203 -4.82 0.45 18.08
CA LYS A 203 -5.98 1.12 18.73
C LYS A 203 -6.85 1.93 17.77
N GLY A 204 -6.47 2.05 16.49
CA GLY A 204 -7.23 2.82 15.51
C GLY A 204 -7.32 4.32 15.76
N ARG A 205 -6.30 4.90 16.40
CA ARG A 205 -6.18 6.35 16.66
C ARG A 205 -5.04 6.97 15.85
N VAL A 206 -5.23 8.23 15.48
CA VAL A 206 -4.26 8.98 14.67
C VAL A 206 -3.36 9.83 15.57
N VAL A 207 -2.05 9.74 15.36
CA VAL A 207 -1.06 10.59 16.03
C VAL A 207 -1.05 11.97 15.37
N LYS A 208 -1.81 12.91 15.92
CA LYS A 208 -2.13 14.21 15.29
C LYS A 208 -0.91 15.02 14.87
N ASP A 209 0.13 15.08 15.70
CA ASP A 209 1.32 15.92 15.46
C ASP A 209 2.10 15.54 14.19
N HIS A 210 1.99 14.28 13.78
CA HIS A 210 2.63 13.76 12.58
C HIS A 210 1.67 13.61 11.40
N PHE A 211 0.36 13.75 11.60
CA PHE A 211 -0.65 13.50 10.59
C PHE A 211 -0.52 14.46 9.40
N ARG A 212 -0.67 13.92 8.19
CA ARG A 212 -0.58 14.67 6.92
C ARG A 212 -1.78 14.48 6.01
N GLY A 213 -2.70 13.59 6.35
CA GLY A 213 -3.85 13.24 5.54
C GLY A 213 -4.15 11.75 5.63
N GLY A 214 -5.34 11.37 5.14
CA GLY A 214 -5.70 9.97 4.98
C GLY A 214 -6.56 9.76 3.76
N ILE A 215 -6.81 8.50 3.45
CA ILE A 215 -7.74 8.07 2.41
C ILE A 215 -8.52 6.86 2.91
N ASP A 216 -9.76 6.70 2.48
CA ASP A 216 -10.49 5.45 2.68
C ASP A 216 -10.60 4.63 1.38
N ARG A 217 -11.31 3.49 1.45
CA ARG A 217 -11.49 2.57 0.31
C ARG A 217 -12.26 3.18 -0.85
N SER A 218 -13.09 4.18 -0.60
CA SER A 218 -13.85 4.90 -1.63
C SER A 218 -12.98 5.91 -2.38
N GLY A 219 -11.78 6.19 -1.84
CA GLY A 219 -10.89 7.21 -2.37
C GLY A 219 -11.14 8.60 -1.76
N ASP A 220 -12.01 8.70 -0.75
CA ASP A 220 -12.31 9.96 -0.10
C ASP A 220 -11.16 10.39 0.82
N ILE A 221 -10.86 11.68 0.79
CA ILE A 221 -9.75 12.26 1.56
C ILE A 221 -10.20 12.48 3.01
N LEU A 222 -9.44 11.93 3.95
CA LEU A 222 -9.61 12.12 5.38
C LEU A 222 -8.79 13.33 5.85
N ARG A 223 -9.43 14.17 6.67
CA ARG A 223 -8.82 15.36 7.30
C ARG A 223 -9.18 15.37 8.79
N LEU A 224 -8.33 16.00 9.60
CA LEU A 224 -8.53 16.22 11.03
C LEU A 224 -8.89 17.68 11.30
#